data_AF-A0A931Y8F2-F1
#
_entry.id   AF-A0A931Y8F2-F1
#
_cell.length_a   1.000
_cell.length_b   1.000
_cell.length_c   1.000
_cell.angle_alpha   90.00
_cell.angle_beta   90.00
_cell.angle_gamma   90.00
#
_symmetry.space_group_name_H-M   'P 1'
#
loop_
_entity.id
_entity.type
_entity.pdbx_description
1 polymer ?
#
loop_
_entity_poly.entity_id
_entity_poly.type
_entity_poly.pdbx_seq_one_letter_code
_entity_poly.pdbx_strand_id
1 'polypeptide(L)'
;MDEDIELIKSFKAEDKTAFDKLVLKYNNKVFNLCYRMLGNYEDANDSAQDTFVKVFSSLNKFRMESAFSTWLYRIAVNTCKNKFASAEYRHREKMVRIDDPEESEEGNHQMEIRDESSAPAAEFERMGCLMKRWQE
;
A
#
# COMPACT_ATOMS: atom_id res chain seq x y z
N MET A 1 -6.67 -24.48 -0.70
CA MET A 1 -6.52 -23.77 0.58
C MET A 1 -5.85 -22.44 0.29
N ASP A 2 -6.24 -21.37 0.97
CA ASP A 2 -5.54 -20.09 0.84
C ASP A 2 -4.13 -20.23 1.45
N GLU A 3 -3.12 -20.28 0.59
CA GLU A 3 -1.68 -20.32 0.95
C GLU A 3 -1.32 -19.25 2.00
N ASP A 4 -1.94 -18.06 1.91
CA ASP A 4 -1.74 -16.98 2.87
C ASP A 4 -2.16 -17.36 4.29
N ILE A 5 -3.26 -18.11 4.43
CA ILE A 5 -3.76 -18.56 5.73
C ILE A 5 -2.77 -19.54 6.36
N GLU A 6 -2.15 -20.41 5.57
CA GLU A 6 -1.14 -21.35 6.06
C GLU A 6 0.11 -20.60 6.55
N LEU A 7 0.61 -19.64 5.76
CA LEU A 7 1.73 -18.80 6.17
C LEU A 7 1.42 -18.00 7.44
N ILE A 8 0.20 -17.47 7.58
CA ILE A 8 -0.21 -16.75 8.79
C ILE A 8 -0.27 -17.69 10.01
N LYS A 9 -0.75 -18.93 9.84
CA LYS A 9 -0.74 -19.93 10.92
C LYS A 9 0.67 -20.29 11.34
N SER A 10 1.58 -20.51 10.39
CA SER A 10 2.99 -20.78 10.69
C SER A 10 3.66 -19.60 11.41
N PHE A 11 3.39 -18.37 10.97
CA PHE A 11 3.88 -17.17 11.66
C PHE A 11 3.41 -17.10 13.12
N LYS A 12 2.12 -17.39 13.37
CA LYS A 12 1.56 -17.44 14.73
C LYS A 12 2.13 -18.58 15.57
N ALA A 13 2.69 -19.61 14.94
CA ALA A 13 3.44 -20.68 15.59
C ALA A 13 4.94 -20.36 15.73
N GLU A 14 5.32 -19.08 15.67
CA GLU A 14 6.70 -18.55 15.79
C GLU A 14 7.66 -18.89 14.63
N ASP A 15 7.15 -19.38 13.50
CA ASP A 15 7.95 -19.51 12.28
C ASP A 15 8.13 -18.13 11.61
N LYS A 16 9.28 -17.51 11.89
CA LYS A 16 9.63 -16.20 11.34
C LYS A 16 9.76 -16.21 9.81
N THR A 17 10.11 -17.34 9.20
CA THR A 17 10.29 -17.44 7.74
C THR A 17 8.97 -17.34 6.98
N ALA A 18 7.84 -17.59 7.66
CA ALA A 18 6.52 -17.46 7.06
C ALA A 18 6.17 -16.00 6.74
N PHE A 19 6.65 -15.05 7.56
CA PHE A 19 6.47 -13.63 7.27
C PHE A 19 7.25 -13.20 6.04
N ASP A 20 8.49 -13.67 5.87
CA ASP A 20 9.31 -13.33 4.71
C ASP A 20 8.63 -13.75 3.40
N LYS A 21 7.97 -14.91 3.38
CA LYS A 21 7.19 -15.38 2.23
C LYS A 21 6.00 -14.46 1.94
N LEU A 22 5.28 -14.00 2.97
CA LEU A 22 4.21 -13.02 2.83
C LEU A 22 4.73 -11.70 2.26
N VAL A 23 5.87 -11.21 2.77
CA VAL A 23 6.49 -9.97 2.28
C VAL A 23 6.90 -10.12 0.82
N LEU A 24 7.61 -11.20 0.45
CA LEU A 24 8.02 -11.46 -0.93
C LEU A 24 6.82 -11.49 -1.90
N LYS A 25 5.72 -12.11 -1.48
CA LYS A 25 4.49 -12.21 -2.29
C LYS A 25 3.81 -10.86 -2.50
N TYR A 26 3.84 -9.97 -1.50
CA TYR A 26 3.05 -8.75 -1.50
C TYR A 26 3.85 -7.45 -1.67
N ASN A 27 5.18 -7.48 -1.61
CA ASN A 27 6.03 -6.30 -1.66
C ASN A 27 5.71 -5.42 -2.89
N ASN A 28 5.82 -5.97 -4.09
CA ASN A 28 5.56 -5.23 -5.33
C ASN A 28 4.14 -4.64 -5.37
N LYS A 29 3.14 -5.38 -4.86
CA LYS A 29 1.75 -4.93 -4.84
C LYS A 29 1.55 -3.74 -3.88
N VAL A 30 2.12 -3.82 -2.68
CA VAL A 30 2.06 -2.75 -1.68
C VAL A 30 2.85 -1.53 -2.15
N PHE A 31 4.05 -1.72 -2.68
CA PHE A 31 4.86 -0.64 -3.24
C PHE A 31 4.11 0.09 -4.35
N ASN A 32 3.54 -0.64 -5.33
CA ASN A 32 2.79 -0.04 -6.43
C ASN A 32 1.56 0.73 -5.95
N LEU A 33 0.86 0.23 -4.92
CA LEU A 33 -0.24 0.95 -4.28
C LEU A 33 0.24 2.26 -3.64
N CYS A 34 1.31 2.20 -2.85
CA CYS A 34 1.91 3.38 -2.22
C CYS A 34 2.38 4.39 -3.28
N TYR A 35 3.00 3.93 -4.37
CA TYR A 35 3.49 4.78 -5.46
C TYR A 35 2.34 5.48 -6.19
N ARG A 36 1.26 4.77 -6.51
CA ARG A 36 0.05 5.38 -7.07
C ARG A 36 -0.59 6.41 -6.16
N MET A 37 -0.48 6.22 -4.84
CA MET A 37 -1.01 7.17 -3.87
C MET A 37 -0.11 8.39 -3.69
N LEU A 38 1.21 8.21 -3.63
CA LEU A 38 2.16 9.25 -3.19
C LEU A 38 2.89 9.95 -4.35
N GLY A 39 2.94 9.35 -5.54
CA GLY A 39 3.57 9.92 -6.74
C GLY A 39 5.10 10.02 -6.71
N ASN A 40 5.75 9.62 -5.62
CA ASN A 40 7.20 9.68 -5.44
C ASN A 40 7.74 8.31 -5.00
N TYR A 41 8.87 7.89 -5.58
CA TYR A 41 9.50 6.60 -5.31
C TYR A 41 9.96 6.45 -3.85
N GLU A 42 10.65 7.44 -3.30
CA GLU A 42 11.16 7.40 -1.92
C GLU A 42 10.01 7.32 -0.93
N ASP A 43 9.00 8.19 -1.09
CA ASP A 43 7.84 8.19 -0.21
C ASP A 43 7.06 6.87 -0.27
N ALA A 44 6.96 6.28 -1.46
CA ALA A 44 6.31 4.99 -1.68
C ALA A 44 7.07 3.83 -1.03
N ASN A 45 8.40 3.81 -1.20
CA ASN A 45 9.27 2.82 -0.58
C ASN A 45 9.18 2.87 0.95
N ASP A 46 9.29 4.06 1.53
CA ASP A 46 9.15 4.25 2.98
C ASP A 46 7.78 3.78 3.48
N SER A 47 6.71 4.17 2.78
CA SER A 47 5.35 3.82 3.18
C SER A 47 5.07 2.32 3.05
N ALA A 48 5.67 1.65 2.06
CA ALA A 48 5.60 0.21 1.91
C ALA A 48 6.31 -0.50 3.07
N GLN A 49 7.51 -0.05 3.43
CA GLN A 49 8.25 -0.59 4.58
C GLN A 49 7.48 -0.40 5.89
N ASP A 50 7.01 0.82 6.17
CA ASP A 50 6.19 1.13 7.34
C ASP A 50 4.94 0.25 7.43
N THR A 51 4.34 -0.03 6.27
CA THR A 51 3.19 -0.94 6.18
C THR A 51 3.57 -2.33 6.65
N PHE A 52 4.67 -2.91 6.15
CA PHE A 52 5.11 -4.23 6.58
C PHE A 52 5.52 -4.29 8.05
N VAL A 53 6.09 -3.23 8.62
CA VAL A 53 6.37 -3.13 10.06
C VAL A 53 5.07 -3.16 10.89
N LYS A 54 4.05 -2.40 10.47
CA LYS A 54 2.72 -2.41 11.10
C LYS A 54 2.03 -3.76 10.95
N VAL A 55 2.16 -4.39 9.79
CA VAL A 55 1.62 -5.74 9.54
C VAL A 55 2.28 -6.73 10.47
N PHE A 56 3.61 -6.77 10.55
CA PHE A 56 4.36 -7.68 11.43
C PHE A 56 3.88 -7.59 12.88
N SER A 57 3.77 -6.36 13.41
CA SER A 57 3.34 -6.13 14.80
C SER A 57 1.86 -6.46 15.06
N SER A 58 1.01 -6.45 14.03
CA SER A 58 -0.43 -6.70 14.15
C SER A 58 -0.89 -8.06 13.63
N LEU A 59 -0.02 -8.82 12.95
CA LEU A 59 -0.35 -10.10 12.31
C LEU A 59 -0.83 -11.16 13.31
N ASN A 60 -0.27 -11.17 14.52
CA ASN A 60 -0.73 -12.06 15.60
C ASN A 60 -2.20 -11.78 16.00
N LYS A 61 -2.66 -10.54 15.86
CA LYS A 61 -4.03 -10.11 16.19
C LYS A 61 -5.00 -10.27 15.00
N PHE A 62 -4.51 -10.62 13.82
CA PHE A 62 -5.34 -10.79 12.63
C PHE A 62 -6.29 -12.00 12.82
N ARG A 63 -7.60 -11.76 12.74
CA ARG A 63 -8.63 -12.77 13.03
C ARG A 63 -8.98 -13.70 11.86
N MET A 64 -8.46 -13.43 10.66
CA MET A 64 -8.75 -14.19 9.43
C MET A 64 -10.25 -14.18 9.03
N GLU A 65 -10.98 -13.13 9.42
CA GLU A 65 -12.39 -12.90 9.04
C GLU A 65 -12.52 -12.29 7.64
N SER A 66 -11.41 -11.84 7.04
CA SER A 66 -11.30 -11.35 5.67
C SER A 66 -10.07 -11.95 5.00
N ALA A 67 -9.95 -11.76 3.67
CA ALA A 67 -8.70 -12.05 2.97
C ALA A 67 -7.54 -11.23 3.56
N PHE A 68 -6.34 -11.81 3.59
CA PHE A 68 -5.13 -11.14 4.07
C PHE A 68 -4.78 -9.93 3.19
N SER A 69 -4.91 -10.07 1.87
CA SER A 69 -4.70 -9.00 0.89
C SER A 69 -5.54 -7.75 1.18
N THR A 70 -6.85 -7.92 1.44
CA THR A 70 -7.76 -6.83 1.83
C THR A 70 -7.30 -6.15 3.11
N TRP A 71 -6.96 -6.92 4.15
CA TRP A 71 -6.50 -6.36 5.43
C TRP A 71 -5.15 -5.61 5.28
N LEU A 72 -4.23 -6.17 4.50
CA LEU A 72 -2.93 -5.57 4.18
C LEU A 72 -3.09 -4.23 3.44
N TYR A 73 -3.93 -4.17 2.41
CA TYR A 73 -4.16 -2.95 1.64
C TYR A 73 -4.81 -1.86 2.48
N ARG A 74 -5.70 -2.21 3.42
CA ARG A 74 -6.25 -1.24 4.37
C ARG A 74 -5.17 -0.60 5.23
N ILE A 75 -4.18 -1.38 5.69
CA ILE A 75 -3.03 -0.85 6.44
C ILE A 75 -2.19 0.05 5.52
N ALA A 76 -1.88 -0.38 4.29
CA ALA A 76 -1.10 0.38 3.33
C ALA A 76 -1.72 1.76 3.02
N VAL A 77 -3.02 1.78 2.74
CA VAL A 77 -3.78 3.00 2.46
C VAL A 77 -3.76 3.93 3.67
N ASN A 78 -3.99 3.41 4.87
CA ASN A 78 -3.93 4.22 6.09
C ASN A 78 -2.53 4.77 6.36
N THR A 79 -1.47 4.00 6.06
CA THR A 79 -0.09 4.48 6.15
C THR A 79 0.15 5.64 5.19
N CYS A 80 -0.24 5.52 3.93
CA CYS A 80 -0.09 6.59 2.94
C CYS A 80 -0.90 7.85 3.32
N LYS A 81 -2.14 7.67 3.80
CA LYS A 81 -2.99 8.77 4.28
C LYS A 81 -2.36 9.51 5.46
N ASN A 82 -1.80 8.78 6.42
CA ASN A 82 -1.12 9.39 7.55
C ASN A 82 0.12 10.16 7.11
N LYS A 83 0.84 9.66 6.09
CA LYS A 83 1.99 10.37 5.50
C LYS A 83 1.56 11.69 4.85
N PHE A 84 0.49 11.70 4.06
CA PHE A 84 -0.10 12.94 3.52
C PHE A 84 -0.56 13.93 4.59
N ALA A 85 -1.13 13.41 5.68
CA ALA A 85 -1.60 14.23 6.77
C ALA A 85 -0.47 14.82 7.62
N SER A 86 0.77 14.32 7.50
CA SER A 86 1.89 14.81 8.30
C SER A 86 2.23 16.26 7.93
N ALA A 87 2.58 17.06 8.94
CA ALA A 87 2.97 18.46 8.73
C ALA A 87 4.23 18.56 7.85
N GLU A 88 5.15 17.60 7.97
CA GLU A 88 6.37 17.50 7.18
C GLU A 88 6.07 17.34 5.69
N TYR A 89 5.15 16.43 5.33
CA TYR A 89 4.76 16.24 3.92
C TYR A 89 4.13 17.51 3.34
N ARG A 90 3.21 18.16 4.08
CA ARG A 90 2.56 19.41 3.65
C ARG A 90 3.53 20.58 3.54
N HIS A 91 4.52 20.65 4.41
CA HIS A 91 5.54 21.69 4.36
C HIS A 91 6.47 21.51 3.17
N ARG A 92 6.90 20.26 2.91
CA ARG A 92 7.72 19.91 1.74
C ARG A 92 6.96 20.15 0.43
N GLU A 93 5.67 19.79 0.37
CA GLU A 93 4.81 20.11 -0.78
C GLU A 93 4.71 21.62 -1.02
N LYS A 94 4.54 22.43 0.04
CA LYS A 94 4.52 23.90 -0.08
C LYS A 94 5.86 24.50 -0.52
N MET A 95 6.98 23.95 -0.08
CA MET A 95 8.32 24.42 -0.49
C MET A 95 8.64 24.12 -1.96
N VAL A 96 8.10 23.02 -2.51
CA VAL A 96 8.28 22.67 -3.93
C VAL A 96 7.42 23.57 -4.85
N ARG A 97 6.39 24.26 -4.32
CA ARG A 97 5.50 25.15 -5.09
C ARG A 97 5.97 26.60 -5.17
N ILE A 98 7.23 26.85 -5.52
CA ILE A 98 7.74 28.19 -5.84
C ILE A 98 8.28 28.17 -7.28
N ASP A 99 7.42 28.61 -8.21
CA ASP A 99 7.60 28.79 -9.65
C ASP A 99 8.16 27.61 -10.47
N ASP A 100 7.28 26.95 -11.23
CA ASP A 100 7.67 26.33 -12.52
C ASP A 100 6.54 26.55 -13.54
N PRO A 101 6.74 27.36 -14.59
CA PRO A 101 5.82 27.45 -15.71
C PRO A 101 5.96 26.20 -16.59
N GLU A 102 4.83 25.51 -16.75
CA GLU A 102 4.53 24.36 -17.61
C GLU A 102 5.40 24.22 -18.88
N GLU A 103 6.06 23.06 -19.07
CA GLU A 103 5.95 22.26 -20.32
C GLU A 103 6.67 20.88 -20.25
N SER A 104 5.87 19.81 -20.39
CA SER A 104 6.17 18.51 -21.05
C SER A 104 7.24 17.57 -20.40
N GLU A 105 7.17 16.24 -20.39
CA GLU A 105 6.53 15.26 -21.26
C GLU A 105 6.07 14.02 -20.46
N GLU A 106 5.07 13.38 -21.04
CA GLU A 106 4.55 12.03 -20.81
C GLU A 106 5.52 11.01 -20.19
N GLY A 107 5.42 10.83 -18.88
CA GLY A 107 5.85 9.59 -18.21
C GLY A 107 4.78 8.51 -18.32
N ASN A 108 4.40 8.10 -19.54
CA ASN A 108 3.52 6.95 -19.78
C ASN A 108 4.24 5.64 -19.42
N HIS A 109 4.37 5.35 -18.13
CA HIS A 109 4.63 4.00 -17.65
C HIS A 109 3.30 3.32 -17.32
N GLN A 110 2.47 3.09 -18.35
CA GLN A 110 1.53 1.97 -18.34
C GLN A 110 2.35 0.67 -18.34
N MET A 111 2.83 0.25 -17.17
CA MET A 111 3.14 -1.16 -16.98
C MET A 111 1.82 -1.88 -16.69
N GLU A 112 1.35 -2.60 -17.71
CA GLU A 112 0.28 -3.58 -17.57
C GLU A 112 0.70 -4.66 -16.58
N ILE A 113 0.34 -4.44 -15.31
CA ILE A 113 0.35 -5.52 -14.33
C ILE A 113 -0.87 -6.37 -14.66
N ARG A 114 -0.66 -7.43 -15.44
CA ARG A 114 -1.64 -8.50 -15.62
C ARG A 114 -1.82 -9.19 -14.27
N ASP A 115 -2.86 -8.75 -13.54
CA ASP A 115 -3.25 -9.30 -12.25
C ASP A 115 -4.11 -10.55 -12.47
N GLU A 116 -3.48 -11.72 -12.55
CA GLU A 116 -4.19 -13.02 -12.50
C GLU A 116 -4.47 -13.48 -11.07
N SER A 117 -4.72 -12.55 -10.14
CA SER A 117 -5.32 -12.89 -8.84
C SER A 117 -6.67 -12.21 -8.67
N SER A 118 -7.71 -13.03 -8.84
CA SER A 118 -9.12 -12.69 -8.78
C SER A 118 -9.48 -11.71 -7.63
N ALA A 119 -9.71 -10.46 -8.04
CA ALA A 119 -10.57 -9.42 -7.49
C ALA A 119 -10.28 -8.80 -6.09
N PRO A 120 -9.45 -7.74 -6.07
CA PRO A 120 -9.65 -6.54 -5.25
C PRO A 120 -10.32 -5.38 -6.04
N ALA A 121 -10.74 -5.61 -7.29
CA ALA A 121 -11.26 -4.58 -8.19
C ALA A 121 -12.53 -3.86 -7.64
N ALA A 122 -13.45 -4.60 -7.02
CA ALA A 122 -14.65 -4.02 -6.41
C ALA A 122 -14.34 -3.16 -5.17
N GLU A 123 -13.23 -3.41 -4.49
CA GLU A 123 -12.79 -2.63 -3.32
C GLU A 123 -11.98 -1.40 -3.75
N PHE A 124 -11.22 -1.50 -4.86
CA PHE A 124 -10.60 -0.38 -5.55
C PHE A 124 -11.63 0.62 -6.08
N GLU A 125 -12.77 0.17 -6.63
CA GLU A 125 -13.87 1.07 -7.03
C GLU A 125 -14.49 1.79 -5.83
N ARG A 126 -14.70 1.09 -4.71
CA ARG A 126 -15.16 1.71 -3.45
C ARG A 126 -14.13 2.68 -2.87
N MET A 127 -12.83 2.37 -2.97
CA MET A 127 -11.74 3.24 -2.55
C MET A 127 -11.60 4.48 -3.44
N GLY A 128 -11.83 4.35 -4.76
CA GLY A 128 -11.91 5.48 -5.69
C GLY A 128 -13.06 6.42 -5.35
N CYS A 129 -14.20 5.88 -4.92
CA CYS A 129 -15.34 6.65 -4.41
C CYS A 129 -15.01 7.40 -3.11
N LEU A 130 -14.25 6.77 -2.20
CA LEU A 130 -13.74 7.39 -0.97
C LEU A 130 -12.66 8.45 -1.23
N MET A 131 -11.88 8.32 -2.30
CA MET A 131 -10.92 9.35 -2.73
C MET A 131 -11.61 10.56 -3.35
N LYS A 132 -12.63 10.37 -4.21
CA LYS A 132 -13.40 11.49 -4.80
C LYS A 132 -14.14 12.32 -3.75
N ARG A 133 -14.71 11.67 -2.74
CA ARG A 133 -15.41 12.32 -1.62
C ARG A 133 -14.49 13.03 -0.62
N TRP A 134 -13.18 12.99 -0.83
CA TRP A 134 -12.16 13.62 0.03
C TRP A 134 -11.52 14.87 -0.60
N GLN A 135 -11.98 15.28 -1.79
CA GLN A 135 -11.61 16.55 -2.44
C GLN A 135 -12.70 17.65 -2.31
N GLU A 136 -13.84 17.36 -1.68
CA GLU A 136 -14.92 18.31 -1.34
C GLU A 136 -14.94 18.65 0.16
#